data_AF-A0A522LG36-F1
#
_entry.id   AF-A0A522LG36-F1
#
_cell.length_a   1.000
_cell.length_b   1.000
_cell.length_c   1.000
_cell.angle_alpha   90.00
_cell.angle_beta   90.00
_cell.angle_gamma   90.00
#
_symmetry.space_group_name_H-M   'P 1'
#
loop_
_entity.id
_entity.type
_entity.pdbx_description
1 polymer ?
#
loop_
_entity_poly.entity_id
_entity_poly.type
_entity_poly.pdbx_seq_one_letter_code
_entity_poly.pdbx_strand_id
1 'polypeptide(L)' 'MWISKVNKMLNRDFINKIMQLKQDRGFTLHDLSKKIDIPVSTLERWFKTGRINKLYAEVVKDKLGIH' A
#
# COMPACT_ATOMS: atom_id res chain seq x y z
N MET A 1 -15.58 19.75 -9.20
CA MET A 1 -15.25 18.34 -8.89
C MET A 1 -13.96 17.99 -9.61
N TRP A 2 -12.80 18.13 -8.94
CA TRP A 2 -11.50 17.82 -9.56
C TRP A 2 -11.15 16.37 -9.23
N ILE A 3 -11.47 15.44 -10.12
CA ILE A 3 -10.85 14.11 -10.06
C ILE A 3 -9.48 14.28 -10.71
N SER A 4 -8.50 14.72 -9.92
CA SER A 4 -7.10 14.72 -10.31
C SER A 4 -6.72 13.32 -10.78
N LYS A 5 -6.22 13.23 -12.01
CA LYS A 5 -5.77 11.98 -12.64
C LYS A 5 -4.67 11.36 -11.79
N VAL A 6 -5.03 10.35 -10.99
CA VAL A 6 -4.11 9.59 -10.15
C VAL A 6 -3.19 8.77 -11.06
N ASN A 7 -1.97 9.26 -11.29
CA ASN A 7 -0.93 8.53 -12.03
C ASN A 7 -0.47 7.32 -11.21
N LYS A 8 -0.99 6.14 -11.55
CA LYS A 8 -0.58 4.86 -10.96
C LYS A 8 0.79 4.50 -11.53
N MET A 9 1.79 4.34 -10.67
CA MET A 9 3.12 3.89 -11.07
C MET A 9 3.27 2.41 -10.75
N LEU A 10 4.00 1.69 -11.62
CA LEU A 10 4.47 0.35 -11.27
C LEU A 10 5.54 0.52 -10.19
N ASN A 11 5.35 -0.09 -9.03
CA ASN A 11 6.34 -0.07 -7.97
C ASN A 11 6.30 -1.42 -7.25
N ARG A 12 6.71 -2.46 -7.98
CA ARG A 12 6.68 -3.84 -7.50
C ARG A 12 7.56 -4.02 -6.26
N ASP A 13 8.70 -3.36 -6.21
CA ASP A 13 9.64 -3.47 -5.08
C ASP A 13 9.02 -2.92 -3.78
N PHE A 14 8.31 -1.79 -3.86
CA PHE A 14 7.61 -1.25 -2.69
C PHE A 14 6.46 -2.17 -2.23
N ILE A 15 5.70 -2.74 -3.17
CA ILE A 15 4.64 -3.71 -2.84
C ILE A 15 5.25 -4.95 -2.16
N ASN A 16 6.36 -5.46 -2.68
CA ASN A 16 7.07 -6.59 -2.07
C ASN A 16 7.56 -6.25 -0.66
N LYS A 17 8.07 -5.04 -0.43
CA LYS A 17 8.49 -4.57 0.91
C LYS A 17 7.31 -4.53 1.89
N ILE A 18 6.13 -4.08 1.44
CA ILE A 18 4.90 -4.12 2.26
C ILE A 18 4.50 -5.57 2.57
N MET A 19 4.58 -6.47 1.58
CA MET A 19 4.25 -7.88 1.77
C MET A 19 5.21 -8.57 2.76
N GLN A 20 6.51 -8.30 2.68
CA GLN A 20 7.50 -8.78 3.63
C GLN A 20 7.22 -8.25 5.03
N LEU A 21 7.02 -6.93 5.19
CA LEU A 21 6.66 -6.35 6.49
C LEU A 21 5.40 -6.96 7.11
N LYS A 22 4.41 -7.28 6.27
CA LYS A 22 3.20 -7.98 6.71
C LYS A 22 3.55 -9.38 7.25
N GLN A 23 4.43 -10.12 6.57
CA GLN A 23 4.87 -11.44 7.00
C GLN A 23 5.71 -11.37 8.28
N ASP A 24 6.72 -10.49 8.31
CA ASP A 24 7.66 -10.34 9.42
C ASP A 24 6.96 -9.94 10.73
N ARG A 25 5.93 -9.09 10.63
CA ARG A 25 5.15 -8.61 11.78
C ARG A 25 3.92 -9.47 12.08
N GLY A 26 3.70 -10.56 11.33
CA GLY A 26 2.54 -11.45 11.50
C GLY A 26 1.19 -10.78 11.23
N PHE A 27 1.15 -9.70 10.45
CA PHE A 27 -0.09 -8.97 10.18
C PHE A 27 -0.98 -9.71 9.18
N THR A 28 -2.29 -9.69 9.44
CA THR A 28 -3.28 -10.02 8.42
C THR A 28 -3.47 -8.84 7.47
N LEU A 29 -4.15 -9.06 6.34
CA LEU A 29 -4.49 -7.97 5.43
C LEU A 29 -5.44 -6.95 6.08
N HIS A 30 -6.31 -7.41 6.99
CA HIS A 30 -7.19 -6.55 7.78
C HIS A 30 -6.42 -5.71 8.80
N ASP A 31 -5.40 -6.26 9.45
CA ASP A 31 -4.56 -5.49 10.38
C ASP A 31 -3.80 -4.39 9.66
N LEU A 32 -3.23 -4.74 8.50
CA LEU A 32 -2.54 -3.77 7.65
C LEU A 32 -3.51 -2.67 7.21
N SER A 33 -4.72 -3.03 6.77
CA SER A 33 -5.78 -2.11 6.39
C SER A 33 -6.11 -1.11 7.49
N LYS A 34 -6.30 -1.58 8.73
CA LYS A 34 -6.55 -0.71 9.90
C LYS A 34 -5.36 0.20 10.19
N LYS A 35 -4.15 -0.34 10.11
CA LYS A 35 -2.92 0.39 10.45
C LYS A 35 -2.64 1.54 9.48
N ILE A 36 -2.84 1.32 8.19
CA ILE A 36 -2.57 2.34 7.16
C ILE A 36 -3.82 3.14 6.75
N ASP A 37 -4.99 2.81 7.31
CA ASP A 37 -6.29 3.39 6.98
C ASP A 37 -6.62 3.32 5.47
N ILE A 38 -6.41 2.13 4.90
CA ILE A 38 -6.69 1.86 3.49
C ILE A 38 -7.59 0.63 3.41
N PRO A 39 -8.69 0.66 2.63
CA PRO A 39 -9.58 -0.49 2.50
C PRO A 39 -8.85 -1.75 2.02
N VAL A 40 -9.23 -2.90 2.59
CA VAL A 40 -8.68 -4.22 2.23
C VAL A 40 -8.70 -4.47 0.72
N SER A 41 -9.80 -4.16 0.05
CA SER A 41 -9.94 -4.30 -1.41
C SER A 41 -8.90 -3.49 -2.22
N THR A 42 -8.47 -2.35 -1.69
CA THR A 42 -7.43 -1.53 -2.31
C THR A 42 -6.06 -2.18 -2.14
N LEU A 43 -5.77 -2.73 -0.96
CA LEU A 43 -4.55 -3.50 -0.70
C LEU A 43 -4.47 -4.76 -1.57
N GLU A 44 -5.57 -5.52 -1.68
CA GLU A 44 -5.66 -6.70 -2.56
C GLU A 44 -5.35 -6.32 -4.01
N ARG A 45 -5.94 -5.23 -4.50
CA ARG A 45 -5.68 -4.73 -5.85
C ARG A 45 -4.20 -4.35 -6.02
N TRP A 46 -3.58 -3.71 -5.04
CA TRP A 46 -2.15 -3.36 -5.11
C TRP A 46 -1.27 -4.60 -5.13
N PHE A 47 -1.56 -5.60 -4.31
CA PHE A 47 -0.78 -6.84 -4.24
C PHE A 47 -0.96 -7.68 -5.51
N LYS A 48 -2.17 -7.70 -6.08
CA LYS A 48 -2.44 -8.39 -7.34
C LYS A 48 -1.79 -7.69 -8.55
N THR A 49 -1.80 -6.36 -8.57
CA THR A 49 -1.35 -5.59 -9.76
C THR A 49 0.09 -5.08 -9.68
N GLY A 50 0.69 -5.06 -8.48
CA GLY A 50 1.98 -4.43 -8.24
C GLY A 50 1.99 -2.91 -8.48
N ARG A 51 0.82 -2.26 -8.41
CA ARG A 51 0.64 -0.83 -8.74
C ARG A 51 0.06 -0.06 -7.58
N ILE A 52 0.73 1.01 -7.23
CA ILE A 52 0.31 1.99 -6.21
C ILE A 52 0.51 3.40 -6.78
N ASN A 53 -0.33 4.35 -6.36
CA ASN A 53 -0.09 5.76 -6.67
C ASN A 53 0.99 6.30 -5.74
N LYS A 54 1.80 7.25 -6.23
CA LYS A 54 2.77 8.01 -5.45
C LYS A 54 2.16 8.56 -4.14
N LEU A 55 0.99 9.20 -4.19
CA LEU A 55 0.35 9.74 -2.98
C LEU A 55 0.10 8.66 -1.91
N TYR A 56 -0.45 7.52 -2.32
CA TYR A 56 -0.67 6.41 -1.41
C TYR A 56 0.64 5.78 -0.93
N ALA A 57 1.66 5.72 -1.79
CA ALA A 57 2.97 5.20 -1.41
C ALA A 57 3.59 6.02 -0.27
N GLU A 58 3.53 7.35 -0.36
CA GLU A 58 4.03 8.22 0.72
C GLU A 58 3.23 8.05 2.02
N VAL A 59 1.89 7.99 1.94
CA VAL A 59 1.05 7.72 3.13
C VAL A 59 1.41 6.38 3.80
N VAL A 60 1.66 5.34 2.99
CA VAL A 60 2.01 4.02 3.52
C VAL A 60 3.41 4.02 4.12
N LYS A 61 4.38 4.72 3.50
CA LYS A 61 5.73 4.89 4.05
C LYS A 61 5.68 5.54 5.43
N ASP A 62 4.99 6.67 5.57
CA ASP A 62 4.86 7.38 6.83
C ASP A 62 4.22 6.50 7.92
N LYS A 63 3.10 5.85 7.60
CA LYS A 63 2.37 5.02 8.58
C LYS A 63 3.10 3.74 8.98
N LEU A 64 3.91 3.18 8.09
CA LEU A 64 4.70 1.97 8.37
C LEU A 64 6.11 2.30 8.90
N GLY A 65 6.52 3.57 8.88
CA GLY A 65 7.86 4.01 9.26
C GLY A 65 8.93 3.52 8.27
N ILE A 66 8.59 3.46 6.98
CA ILE A 66 9.48 2.99 5.92
C ILE A 66 10.07 4.21 5.21
N HIS A 67 11.35 4.49 5.45
CA HIS A 67 12.12 5.45 4.66
C HIS A 67 12.72 4.77 3.41
#